data_AF-A0A517LYI8-F1
#
_entry.id   AF-A0A517LYI8-F1
#
_cell.length_a   1.000
_cell.length_b   1.000
_cell.length_c   1.000
_cell.angle_alpha   90.00
_cell.angle_beta   90.00
_cell.angle_gamma   90.00
#
_symmetry.space_group_name_H-M   'P 1'
#
loop_
_entity.id
_entity.type
_entity.pdbx_description
1 polymer ?
#
loop_
_entity_poly.entity_id
_entity_poly.type
_entity_poly.pdbx_seq_one_letter_code
_entity_poly.pdbx_strand_id
1 'polypeptide(L)'
;MPEDQLGQELERLHAMLAAQEELTDEQREKLQQLADDIEAALGKSEAPADFSDQIDDLIRDFEANHPTVTDLLRRIVDGLANLGI
;
A
#
# COMPACT_ATOMS: atom_id res chain seq x y z
N MET A 1 -14.56 -9.79 -3.93
CA MET A 1 -14.96 -9.00 -2.75
C MET A 1 -13.95 -7.87 -2.57
N PRO A 2 -14.29 -6.73 -1.96
CA PRO A 2 -13.36 -5.61 -1.81
C PRO A 2 -12.05 -5.99 -1.08
N GLU A 3 -12.13 -6.90 -0.10
CA GLU A 3 -11.00 -7.56 0.58
C GLU A 3 -10.06 -8.31 -0.39
N ASP A 4 -10.63 -9.00 -1.38
CA ASP A 4 -9.91 -9.81 -2.37
C ASP A 4 -9.19 -8.93 -3.40
N GLN A 5 -9.74 -7.74 -3.70
CA GLN A 5 -9.06 -6.75 -4.55
C GLN A 5 -7.87 -6.13 -3.81
N LEU A 6 -8.06 -5.74 -2.54
CA LEU A 6 -7.00 -5.15 -1.75
C LEU A 6 -5.81 -6.12 -1.58
N GLY A 7 -6.08 -7.39 -1.30
CA GLY A 7 -5.06 -8.44 -1.25
C GLY A 7 -4.29 -8.59 -2.57
N GLN A 8 -4.97 -8.49 -3.72
CA GLN A 8 -4.30 -8.54 -5.03
C GLN A 8 -3.41 -7.32 -5.30
N GLU A 9 -3.81 -6.12 -4.88
CA GLU A 9 -2.98 -4.92 -5.03
C GLU A 9 -1.75 -4.97 -4.10
N LEU A 10 -1.90 -5.50 -2.88
CA LEU A 10 -0.78 -5.76 -1.97
C LEU A 10 0.19 -6.79 -2.55
N GLU A 11 -0.30 -7.91 -3.09
CA GLU A 11 0.56 -8.92 -3.72
C GLU A 11 1.35 -8.33 -4.90
N ARG A 12 0.73 -7.46 -5.69
CA ARG A 12 1.45 -6.70 -6.74
C ARG A 12 2.49 -5.77 -6.16
N LEU A 13 2.22 -5.12 -5.02
CA LEU A 13 3.18 -4.23 -4.36
C LEU A 13 4.40 -5.04 -3.93
N HIS A 14 4.19 -6.19 -3.31
CA HIS A 14 5.26 -7.13 -2.95
C HIS A 14 6.06 -7.60 -4.16
N ALA A 15 5.39 -7.92 -5.28
CA ALA A 15 6.06 -8.33 -6.51
C ALA A 15 6.94 -7.20 -7.09
N MET A 16 6.44 -5.95 -7.10
CA MET A 16 7.20 -4.77 -7.54
C MET A 16 8.39 -4.49 -6.63
N LEU A 17 8.18 -4.56 -5.31
CA LEU A 17 9.24 -4.43 -4.32
C LEU A 17 10.31 -5.51 -4.52
N ALA A 18 9.93 -6.75 -4.87
CA ALA A 18 10.86 -7.84 -5.13
C ALA A 18 11.59 -7.73 -6.48
N ALA A 19 10.97 -7.09 -7.48
CA ALA A 19 11.49 -6.99 -8.84
C ALA A 19 12.72 -6.08 -9.02
N GLN A 20 13.31 -5.56 -7.93
CA GLN A 20 14.38 -4.55 -7.97
C GLN A 20 14.01 -3.33 -8.83
N GLU A 21 12.79 -2.83 -8.66
CA GLU A 21 12.48 -1.46 -9.07
C GLU A 21 13.47 -0.49 -8.38
N GLU A 22 13.70 0.70 -8.94
CA GLU A 22 14.69 1.70 -8.48
C GLU A 22 14.38 2.33 -7.10
N LEU A 23 13.75 1.55 -6.21
CA LEU A 23 13.43 1.88 -4.83
C LEU A 23 14.66 1.69 -3.96
N THR A 24 14.91 2.67 -3.10
CA THR A 24 15.93 2.56 -2.05
C THR A 24 15.50 1.55 -0.98
N ASP A 25 16.46 1.02 -0.23
CA ASP A 25 16.18 0.08 0.87
C ASP A 25 15.20 0.67 1.90
N GLU A 26 15.30 1.97 2.21
CA GLU A 26 14.39 2.67 3.12
C GLU A 26 12.95 2.74 2.56
N GLN A 27 12.82 3.08 1.28
CA GLN A 27 11.52 3.12 0.60
C GLN A 27 10.87 1.74 0.54
N ARG A 28 11.65 0.70 0.25
CA ARG A 28 11.18 -0.68 0.24
C ARG A 28 10.69 -1.09 1.62
N GLU A 29 11.45 -0.79 2.67
CA GLU A 29 11.07 -1.13 4.05
C GLU A 29 9.78 -0.42 4.48
N LYS A 30 9.64 0.88 4.19
CA LYS A 30 8.40 1.65 4.46
C LYS A 30 7.19 1.06 3.76
N LEU A 31 7.31 0.75 2.46
CA LEU A 31 6.21 0.18 1.68
C LEU A 31 5.84 -1.23 2.16
N GLN A 32 6.84 -2.06 2.46
CA GLN A 32 6.61 -3.42 2.96
C GLN A 32 5.97 -3.40 4.35
N GLN A 33 6.38 -2.47 5.22
CA GLN A 33 5.79 -2.33 6.55
C GLN A 33 4.35 -1.82 6.50
N LEU A 34 4.05 -0.88 5.60
CA LEU A 34 2.69 -0.43 5.36
C LEU A 34 1.81 -1.57 4.84
N ALA A 35 2.30 -2.36 3.88
CA ALA A 35 1.58 -3.50 3.35
C ALA A 35 1.24 -4.53 4.45
N ASP A 36 2.22 -4.89 5.28
CA ASP A 36 2.05 -5.84 6.39
C ASP A 36 1.04 -5.32 7.44
N ASP A 37 1.08 -4.02 7.76
CA ASP A 37 0.14 -3.41 8.71
C ASP A 37 -1.30 -3.42 8.17
N ILE A 38 -1.47 -3.15 6.86
CA ILE A 38 -2.76 -3.26 6.19
C ILE A 38 -3.25 -4.72 6.17
N GLU A 39 -2.41 -5.70 5.85
CA GLU A 39 -2.79 -7.12 5.89
C GLU A 39 -3.18 -7.56 7.31
N ALA A 40 -2.43 -7.11 8.31
CA ALA A 40 -2.75 -7.36 9.71
C ALA A 40 -4.06 -6.71 10.13
N ALA A 41 -4.39 -5.53 9.60
CA ALA A 41 -5.66 -4.84 9.81
C ALA A 41 -6.81 -5.53 9.08
N LEU A 42 -6.61 -6.06 7.87
CA LEU A 42 -7.64 -6.83 7.15
C LEU A 42 -8.07 -8.10 7.91
N GLY A 43 -7.14 -8.72 8.65
CA GLY A 43 -7.43 -9.85 9.51
C GLY A 43 -8.05 -9.48 10.86
N LYS A 44 -8.14 -8.19 11.20
CA LYS A 44 -8.65 -7.69 12.48
C LYS A 44 -9.87 -6.79 12.24
N SER A 45 -10.76 -6.69 13.23
CA SER A 45 -11.96 -5.84 13.09
C SER A 45 -11.69 -4.36 13.32
N GLU A 46 -10.43 -3.99 13.58
CA GLU A 46 -10.03 -2.64 13.96
C GLU A 46 -8.80 -2.25 13.12
N ALA A 47 -9.03 -1.40 12.14
CA ALA A 47 -7.99 -0.79 11.34
C ALA A 47 -7.56 0.54 11.97
N PRO A 48 -6.26 0.85 11.99
CA PRO A 48 -5.80 2.22 12.22
C PRO A 48 -6.49 3.21 11.28
N ALA A 49 -7.05 4.29 11.82
CA ALA A 49 -7.72 5.33 11.04
C ALA A 49 -6.78 6.12 10.11
N ASP A 50 -5.46 5.92 10.25
CA ASP A 50 -4.43 6.76 9.64
C ASP A 50 -3.75 6.12 8.41
N PHE A 51 -4.18 4.93 7.95
CA PHE A 51 -3.58 4.30 6.76
C PHE A 51 -3.68 5.16 5.51
N SER A 52 -4.85 5.75 5.28
CA SER A 52 -5.08 6.61 4.13
C SER A 52 -4.12 7.81 4.12
N ASP A 53 -3.87 8.40 5.28
CA ASP A 53 -2.96 9.55 5.43
C ASP A 53 -1.51 9.14 5.22
N GLN A 54 -1.09 8.02 5.82
CA GLN A 54 0.25 7.46 5.64
C GLN A 54 0.53 7.06 4.19
N ILE A 55 -0.46 6.49 3.49
CA ILE A 55 -0.33 6.15 2.07
C ILE A 55 -0.30 7.43 1.21
N ASP A 56 -1.08 8.47 1.52
CA ASP A 56 -1.06 9.75 0.77
C ASP A 56 0.31 10.45 0.87
N ASP A 57 0.96 10.40 2.04
CA ASP A 57 2.31 10.94 2.23
C ASP A 57 3.35 10.19 1.38
N LEU A 58 3.29 8.85 1.38
CA LEU A 58 4.13 8.03 0.51
C LEU A 58 3.84 8.32 -0.96
N ILE A 59 2.57 8.46 -1.35
CA ILE A 59 2.20 8.82 -2.72
C ILE A 59 2.89 10.12 -3.13
N ARG A 60 2.92 11.15 -2.28
CA ARG A 60 3.60 12.41 -2.59
C ARG A 60 5.12 12.25 -2.72
N ASP A 61 5.74 11.41 -1.90
CA ASP A 61 7.18 11.11 -1.99
C ASP A 61 7.53 10.37 -3.29
N PHE A 62 6.67 9.41 -3.68
CA PHE A 62 6.86 8.58 -4.85
C PHE A 62 6.34 9.21 -6.15
N GLU A 63 5.46 10.22 -6.12
CA GLU A 63 4.80 10.77 -7.33
C GLU A 63 5.80 11.30 -8.37
N ALA A 64 6.90 11.89 -7.90
CA ALA A 64 7.93 12.45 -8.77
C ALA A 64 8.89 11.41 -9.37
N ASN A 65 9.11 10.29 -8.67
CA ASN A 65 10.17 9.32 -9.01
C ASN A 65 9.62 7.96 -9.47
N HIS A 66 8.47 7.54 -8.96
CA HIS A 66 7.90 6.20 -9.11
C HIS A 66 6.38 6.25 -9.36
N PRO A 67 5.94 6.71 -10.56
CA PRO A 67 4.51 6.83 -10.89
C PRO A 67 3.75 5.49 -10.90
N THR A 68 4.45 4.37 -11.09
CA THR A 68 3.83 3.04 -11.04
C THR A 68 3.50 2.63 -9.60
N VAL A 69 4.38 2.96 -8.64
CA VAL A 69 4.16 2.69 -7.22
C VAL A 69 3.02 3.56 -6.70
N THR A 70 2.95 4.83 -7.08
CA THR A 70 1.85 5.70 -6.67
C THR A 70 0.49 5.27 -7.19
N ASP A 71 0.41 4.78 -8.43
CA ASP A 71 -0.84 4.23 -8.97
C ASP A 71 -1.33 3.04 -8.14
N LEU A 72 -0.40 2.17 -7.73
CA LEU A 72 -0.72 1.01 -6.91
C LEU A 72 -1.16 1.40 -5.49
N LEU A 73 -0.43 2.31 -4.84
CA LEU A 73 -0.79 2.85 -3.53
C LEU A 73 -2.19 3.49 -3.54
N ARG A 74 -2.54 4.20 -4.61
CA ARG A 74 -3.87 4.80 -4.77
C ARG A 74 -4.97 3.74 -4.78
N ARG A 75 -4.75 2.64 -5.50
CA ARG A 75 -5.70 1.51 -5.56
C ARG A 75 -5.85 0.80 -4.21
N ILE A 76 -4.77 0.74 -3.42
CA ILE A 76 -4.80 0.22 -2.04
C ILE A 76 -5.70 1.11 -1.17
N VAL A 77 -5.55 2.45 -1.23
CA VAL A 77 -6.43 3.41 -0.52
C VAL A 77 -7.88 3.27 -0.96
N ASP A 78 -8.14 3.19 -2.26
CA ASP A 78 -9.49 2.94 -2.77
C ASP A 78 -10.07 1.61 -2.25
N GLY A 79 -9.26 0.56 -2.16
CA GLY A 79 -9.65 -0.72 -1.58
C GLY A 79 -10.01 -0.63 -0.09
N LEU A 80 -9.19 0.07 0.68
CA LEU A 80 -9.43 0.35 2.11
C LEU A 80 -10.71 1.17 2.32
N ALA A 81 -10.88 2.25 1.55
CA ALA A 81 -12.06 3.10 1.60
C ALA A 81 -13.35 2.33 1.26
N ASN A 82 -13.28 1.39 0.31
CA ASN A 82 -14.41 0.52 -0.03
C ASN A 82 -14.74 -0.50 1.08
N LEU A 83 -13.79 -0.83 1.94
CA LEU A 83 -14.00 -1.67 3.13
C LEU A 83 -14.51 -0.87 4.33
N GLY A 84 -14.47 0.47 4.27
CA GLY A 84 -14.92 1.34 5.35
C GLY A 84 -13.97 1.38 6.55
N ILE A 85 -12.68 1.10 6.29
CA ILE A 85 -11.57 1.14 7.24
C ILE A 85 -10.58 2.24 6.89
#